data_AF-A0A949XR31-F1
#
_entry.id   AF-A0A949XR31-F1
#
_cell.length_a   1.000
_cell.length_b   1.000
_cell.length_c   1.000
_cell.angle_alpha   90.00
_cell.angle_beta   90.00
_cell.angle_gamma   90.00
#
_symmetry.space_group_name_H-M   'P 1'
#
loop_
_entity.id
_entity.type
_entity.pdbx_description
1 polymer ?
#
loop_
_entity_poly.entity_id
_entity_poly.type
_entity_poly.pdbx_seq_one_letter_code
_entity_poly.pdbx_strand_id
1 'polypeptide(L)'
;MRTIRDRVQAPITIEYFQRRLSEGWTLRAVEWEREEGEQRAAGASTDVPYGFEIGADAERLHQNAQEVSVLLAILEMIVTEKRISLIADELNQRGFRTRQGARWTPTAVFELLPRVIDMGPELLKSTEWRERRSQIRLQ
;
A
#
# COMPACT_ATOMS: atom_id res chain seq x y z
N MET A 1 -20.62 8.70 -36.67
CA MET A 1 -19.27 8.36 -36.15
C MET A 1 -19.15 6.85 -36.12
N ARG A 2 -18.12 6.27 -36.74
CA ARG A 2 -17.97 4.81 -36.84
C ARG A 2 -17.03 4.35 -35.73
N THR A 3 -17.43 3.31 -35.00
CA THR A 3 -16.60 2.66 -33.97
C THR A 3 -16.33 1.23 -34.42
N ILE A 4 -15.11 0.75 -34.20
CA ILE A 4 -14.71 -0.64 -34.48
C ILE A 4 -14.17 -1.26 -33.20
N ARG A 5 -14.63 -2.46 -32.86
CA ARG A 5 -14.09 -3.28 -31.76
C ARG A 5 -13.27 -4.40 -32.39
N ASP A 6 -11.95 -4.31 -32.22
CA ASP A 6 -11.03 -5.30 -32.75
C ASP A 6 -10.69 -6.32 -31.65
N ARG A 7 -10.78 -7.62 -31.95
CA ARG A 7 -10.50 -8.70 -31.00
C ARG A 7 -9.23 -9.41 -31.46
N VAL A 8 -8.10 -8.89 -30.99
CA VAL A 8 -6.77 -9.36 -31.40
C VAL A 8 -6.35 -10.53 -30.52
N GLN A 9 -6.16 -11.72 -31.10
CA GLN A 9 -5.71 -12.93 -30.40
C GLN A 9 -4.18 -13.16 -30.51
N ALA A 10 -3.49 -12.30 -31.26
CA ALA A 10 -2.04 -12.34 -31.43
C ALA A 10 -1.37 -11.25 -30.58
N PRO A 11 -0.04 -11.32 -30.34
CA PRO A 11 0.69 -10.25 -29.69
C PRO A 11 0.42 -8.91 -30.36
N ILE A 12 -0.08 -7.94 -29.59
CA ILE A 12 -0.33 -6.60 -30.10
C ILE A 12 1.02 -5.90 -30.24
N THR A 13 1.45 -5.67 -31.47
CA THR A 13 2.72 -5.00 -31.76
C THR A 13 2.51 -3.50 -32.05
N ILE A 14 3.59 -2.73 -32.07
CA ILE A 14 3.51 -1.29 -32.35
C ILE A 14 3.01 -1.01 -33.78
N GLU A 15 3.35 -1.88 -34.73
CA GLU A 15 2.96 -1.79 -36.14
C GLU A 15 1.44 -1.89 -36.32
N TYR A 16 0.76 -2.65 -35.45
CA TYR A 16 -0.71 -2.73 -35.44
C TYR A 16 -1.34 -1.36 -35.17
N PHE A 17 -0.83 -0.63 -34.16
CA PHE A 17 -1.32 0.71 -33.84
C PHE A 17 -1.00 1.72 -34.95
N GLN A 18 0.22 1.68 -35.48
CA GLN A 18 0.63 2.56 -36.58
C GLN A 18 -0.27 2.40 -37.81
N ARG A 19 -0.62 1.15 -38.16
CA ARG A 19 -1.57 0.88 -39.26
C ARG A 19 -2.95 1.47 -38.97
N ARG A 20 -3.52 1.24 -37.78
CA ARG A 20 -4.85 1.77 -37.41
C ARG A 20 -4.88 3.31 -37.40
N LEU A 21 -3.82 3.94 -36.92
CA LEU A 21 -3.66 5.40 -36.98
C LEU A 21 -3.58 5.90 -38.43
N SER A 22 -2.84 5.22 -39.31
CA SER A 22 -2.72 5.56 -40.73
C SER A 22 -4.03 5.41 -41.51
N GLU A 23 -4.91 4.50 -41.06
CA GLU A 23 -6.27 4.31 -41.59
C GLU A 23 -7.27 5.36 -41.05
N GLY A 24 -6.80 6.32 -40.24
CA GLY A 24 -7.61 7.42 -39.71
C GLY A 24 -8.38 7.08 -38.43
N TRP A 25 -8.10 5.94 -37.79
CA TRP A 25 -8.72 5.59 -36.51
C TRP A 25 -8.01 6.28 -35.35
N THR A 26 -8.77 6.86 -34.43
CA THR A 26 -8.25 7.35 -33.15
C THR A 26 -8.43 6.29 -32.07
N LEU A 27 -7.35 5.94 -31.37
CA LEU A 27 -7.42 5.03 -30.22
C LEU A 27 -8.22 5.69 -29.10
N ARG A 28 -9.38 5.12 -28.75
CA ARG A 28 -10.26 5.67 -27.70
C ARG A 28 -10.13 4.95 -26.36
N ALA A 29 -9.86 3.65 -26.37
CA ALA A 29 -9.74 2.85 -25.16
C ALA A 29 -8.90 1.60 -25.45
N VAL A 30 -8.18 1.11 -24.43
CA VAL A 30 -7.54 -0.20 -24.43
C VAL A 30 -7.96 -0.88 -23.14
N GLU A 31 -8.62 -2.03 -23.26
CA GLU A 31 -9.00 -2.88 -22.13
C GLU A 31 -7.93 -3.97 -21.99
N TRP A 32 -7.35 -4.07 -20.79
CA TRP A 32 -6.38 -5.10 -20.44
C TRP A 32 -7.03 -6.06 -19.45
N GLU A 33 -7.08 -7.33 -19.79
CA GLU A 33 -7.55 -8.40 -18.91
C GLU A 33 -6.36 -9.25 -18.48
N ARG A 34 -6.26 -9.57 -17.20
CA ARG A 34 -5.35 -10.60 -16.70
C ARG A 34 -6.13 -11.51 -15.77
N GLU A 35 -5.88 -12.81 -15.84
CA GLU A 35 -6.35 -13.72 -14.79
C GLU A 35 -5.53 -13.48 -13.53
N GLU A 36 -6.20 -13.38 -12.38
CA GLU A 36 -5.55 -13.19 -11.09
C GLU A 36 -4.99 -14.53 -10.57
N GLY A 37 -3.88 -14.96 -11.16
CA GLY A 37 -2.98 -15.96 -10.61
C GLY A 37 -1.73 -15.30 -10.04
N GLU A 38 -1.60 -15.34 -8.71
CA GLU A 38 -0.39 -15.15 -7.90
C GLU A 38 0.39 -13.81 -7.98
N GLN A 39 0.44 -13.15 -6.82
CA GLN A 39 1.32 -12.05 -6.41
C GLN A 39 1.41 -10.83 -7.35
N ARG A 40 0.48 -9.87 -7.15
CA ARG A 40 0.92 -8.46 -7.17
C ARG A 40 1.45 -8.13 -5.78
N ALA A 41 2.77 -8.26 -5.61
CA ALA A 41 3.49 -7.23 -4.87
C ALA A 41 3.19 -5.93 -5.62
N ALA A 42 2.18 -5.20 -5.16
CA ALA A 42 1.83 -3.90 -5.70
C ALA A 42 3.12 -3.08 -5.65
N GLY A 43 3.67 -2.79 -6.84
CA GLY A 43 4.81 -1.92 -6.98
C GLY A 43 4.52 -0.66 -6.19
N ALA A 44 5.37 -0.39 -5.20
CA ALA A 44 5.26 0.75 -4.33
C ALA A 44 5.10 2.01 -5.18
N SER A 45 3.90 2.57 -5.25
CA SER A 45 3.77 3.99 -5.52
C SER A 45 4.41 4.68 -4.32
N THR A 46 5.61 5.20 -4.52
CA THR A 46 6.35 5.98 -3.51
C THR A 46 5.57 7.22 -3.08
N ASP A 47 4.54 7.60 -3.86
CA ASP A 47 3.69 8.76 -3.63
C ASP A 47 2.58 8.52 -2.59
N VAL A 48 2.24 7.25 -2.31
CA VAL A 48 1.18 6.95 -1.33
C VAL A 48 1.79 6.88 0.07
N PRO A 49 1.38 7.73 1.02
CA PRO A 49 1.94 7.70 2.37
C PRO A 49 1.63 6.37 3.09
N TYR A 50 2.52 5.94 3.98
CA TYR A 50 2.30 4.73 4.78
C TYR A 50 1.08 4.87 5.70
N GLY A 51 0.28 3.81 5.83
CA GLY A 51 -1.04 3.82 6.47
C GLY A 51 -2.19 4.05 5.49
N PHE A 52 -1.90 4.27 4.21
CA PHE A 52 -2.91 4.47 3.17
C PHE A 52 -2.67 3.58 1.95
N GLU A 53 -3.75 3.32 1.22
CA GLU A 53 -3.77 2.68 -0.08
C GLU A 53 -4.72 3.42 -1.02
N ILE A 54 -4.51 3.23 -2.33
CA ILE A 54 -5.40 3.79 -3.36
C ILE A 54 -6.62 2.88 -3.44
N GLY A 55 -7.83 3.44 -3.25
CA GLY A 55 -9.07 2.69 -3.39
C GLY A 55 -9.30 2.20 -4.83
N ALA A 56 -10.21 1.25 -5.03
CA ALA A 56 -10.53 0.69 -6.35
C ALA A 56 -10.93 1.76 -7.38
N ASP A 57 -11.49 2.87 -6.90
CA ASP A 57 -11.92 4.01 -7.70
C ASP A 57 -10.78 4.97 -8.08
N ALA A 58 -9.57 4.77 -7.55
CA ALA A 58 -8.37 5.61 -7.75
C ALA A 58 -8.50 7.11 -7.41
N GLU A 59 -9.67 7.57 -6.95
CA GLU A 59 -9.96 8.98 -6.65
C GLU A 59 -9.67 9.38 -5.19
N ARG A 60 -9.55 8.40 -4.28
CA ARG A 60 -9.35 8.64 -2.84
C ARG A 60 -8.35 7.68 -2.22
N LEU A 61 -7.62 8.19 -1.23
CA LEU A 61 -6.81 7.38 -0.33
C LEU A 61 -7.68 6.80 0.78
N HIS A 62 -7.59 5.49 0.97
CA HIS A 62 -8.24 4.75 2.04
C HIS A 62 -7.20 4.28 3.04
N GLN A 63 -7.59 4.14 4.31
CA GLN A 63 -6.68 3.59 5.31
C GLN A 63 -6.39 2.12 5.00
N ASN A 64 -5.10 1.78 4.90
CA ASN A 64 -4.69 0.40 4.83
C ASN A 64 -4.66 -0.16 6.26
N ALA A 65 -5.60 -1.05 6.60
CA ALA A 65 -5.76 -1.57 7.95
C ALA A 65 -4.50 -2.26 8.49
N GLN A 66 -3.74 -2.94 7.64
CA GLN A 66 -2.50 -3.62 8.03
C GLN A 66 -1.40 -2.60 8.36
N GLU A 67 -1.23 -1.57 7.54
CA GLU A 67 -0.23 -0.53 7.77
C GLU A 67 -0.59 0.36 8.97
N VAL A 68 -1.87 0.67 9.16
CA VAL A 68 -2.38 1.35 10.36
C VAL A 68 -2.08 0.53 11.62
N SER A 69 -2.29 -0.80 11.57
CA SER A 69 -1.95 -1.70 12.69
C SER A 69 -0.46 -1.67 13.03
N VAL A 70 0.41 -1.58 12.02
CA VAL A 70 1.86 -1.41 12.21
C VAL A 70 2.17 -0.07 12.88
N LEU A 71 1.59 1.04 12.40
CA LEU A 71 1.80 2.36 13.01
C LEU A 71 1.35 2.39 14.47
N LEU A 72 0.22 1.76 14.80
CA LEU A 72 -0.26 1.61 16.18
C LEU A 72 0.70 0.78 17.03
N ALA A 73 1.24 -0.31 16.50
CA ALA A 73 2.19 -1.15 17.23
C ALA A 73 3.51 -0.42 17.51
N ILE A 74 4.01 0.36 16.53
CA ILE A 74 5.19 1.20 16.72
C ILE A 74 4.91 2.27 17.78
N LEU A 75 3.77 2.96 17.70
CA LEU A 75 3.37 3.98 18.67
C LEU A 75 3.26 3.42 20.09
N GLU A 76 2.63 2.25 20.24
CA GLU A 76 2.56 1.51 21.51
C GLU A 76 3.96 1.28 22.08
N MET A 77 4.87 0.76 21.27
CA MET A 77 6.21 0.42 21.73
C MET A 77 7.06 1.65 22.07
N ILE A 78 6.89 2.75 21.33
CA ILE A 78 7.51 4.05 21.63
C ILE A 78 7.02 4.57 22.99
N VAL A 79 5.72 4.51 23.24
CA VAL A 79 5.12 4.92 24.52
C VAL A 79 5.65 4.08 25.68
N THR A 80 5.94 2.80 25.46
CA THR A 80 6.59 1.91 26.44
C THR A 80 8.13 2.02 26.45
N GLU A 81 8.68 3.05 25.80
CA GLU A 81 10.12 3.36 25.76
C GLU A 81 11.01 2.25 25.18
N LYS A 82 10.48 1.41 24.28
CA LYS A 82 11.31 0.39 23.61
C LYS A 82 12.31 1.04 22.64
N ARG A 83 13.52 0.47 22.61
CA ARG A 83 14.56 0.84 21.62
C ARG A 83 14.12 0.45 20.21
N ILE A 84 14.48 1.25 19.20
CA ILE A 84 14.11 1.04 17.79
C ILE A 84 14.49 -0.35 17.28
N SER A 85 15.64 -0.89 17.69
CA SER A 85 16.05 -2.24 17.32
C SER A 85 15.08 -3.31 17.84
N LEU A 86 14.65 -3.20 19.09
CA LEU A 86 13.66 -4.11 19.69
C LEU A 86 12.28 -3.95 19.05
N ILE A 87 11.92 -2.74 18.63
CA ILE A 87 10.68 -2.50 17.88
C ILE A 87 10.69 -3.29 16.57
N ALA A 88 11.78 -3.24 15.81
CA ALA A 88 11.90 -3.99 14.56
C ALA A 88 11.81 -5.51 14.79
N ASP A 89 12.47 -6.02 15.83
CA ASP A 89 12.42 -7.44 16.18
C ASP A 89 11.00 -7.87 16.57
N GLU A 90 10.33 -7.09 17.41
CA GLU A 90 8.96 -7.36 17.84
C GLU A 90 7.97 -7.34 16.66
N LEU A 91 8.07 -6.35 15.75
CA LEU A 91 7.23 -6.32 14.55
C LEU A 91 7.40 -7.59 13.71
N ASN A 92 8.65 -8.05 13.54
CA ASN A 92 8.93 -9.27 12.80
C ASN A 92 8.37 -10.52 13.49
N GLN A 93 8.50 -10.61 14.83
CA GLN A 93 7.97 -11.71 15.64
C GLN A 93 6.44 -11.77 15.59
N ARG A 94 5.77 -10.60 15.59
CA ARG A 94 4.32 -10.47 15.41
C ARG A 94 3.85 -10.75 13.98
N GLY A 95 4.77 -11.05 13.05
CA GLY A 95 4.44 -11.41 11.67
C GLY A 95 4.24 -10.22 10.73
N PHE A 96 4.42 -8.98 11.19
CA PHE A 96 4.33 -7.81 10.32
C PHE A 96 5.45 -7.78 9.30
N ARG A 97 5.17 -7.25 8.11
CA ARG A 97 6.13 -7.01 7.03
C ARG A 97 5.98 -5.59 6.52
N THR A 98 7.04 -5.08 5.89
CA THR A 98 6.97 -3.78 5.21
C THR A 98 6.00 -3.86 4.03
N ARG A 99 5.62 -2.72 3.45
CA ARG A 99 4.81 -2.66 2.23
C ARG A 99 5.37 -3.52 1.09
N GLN A 100 6.70 -3.65 1.02
CA GLN A 100 7.39 -4.47 0.01
C GLN A 100 7.49 -5.96 0.40
N GLY A 101 6.86 -6.38 1.50
CA GLY A 101 6.94 -7.74 2.04
C GLY A 101 8.25 -8.07 2.77
N ALA A 102 9.15 -7.11 2.94
CA ALA A 102 10.43 -7.32 3.61
C ALA A 102 10.28 -7.41 5.14
N ARG A 103 11.31 -7.93 5.81
CA ARG A 103 11.42 -7.87 7.27
C ARG A 103 11.68 -6.42 7.72
N TRP A 104 11.19 -6.10 8.90
CA TRP A 104 11.48 -4.84 9.56
C TRP A 104 12.94 -4.77 9.98
N THR A 105 13.60 -3.67 9.65
CA THR A 105 14.94 -3.31 10.13
C THR A 105 14.85 -2.09 11.04
N PRO A 106 15.84 -1.85 11.93
CA PRO A 106 15.87 -0.64 12.74
C PRO A 106 15.80 0.64 11.88
N THR A 107 16.47 0.64 10.72
CA THR A 107 16.42 1.75 9.76
C THR A 107 15.01 1.97 9.21
N ALA A 108 14.31 0.91 8.76
CA ALA A 108 12.95 1.03 8.23
C ALA A 108 11.95 1.52 9.27
N VAL A 109 12.14 1.14 10.55
CA VAL A 109 11.33 1.67 11.66
C VAL A 109 11.64 3.15 11.91
N PHE A 110 12.91 3.53 11.88
CA PHE A 110 13.33 4.93 12.05
C PHE A 110 12.77 5.84 10.95
N GLU A 111 12.82 5.40 9.69
CA GLU A 111 12.25 6.11 8.53
C GLU A 111 10.74 6.34 8.65
N LEU A 112 10.03 5.50 9.40
CA LEU A 112 8.60 5.64 9.65
C LEU A 112 8.23 6.56 10.82
N LEU A 113 9.20 6.98 11.64
CA LEU A 113 8.91 7.84 12.79
C LEU A 113 8.20 9.16 12.44
N PRO A 114 8.60 9.90 11.38
CA PRO A 114 7.86 11.09 10.96
C PRO A 114 6.38 10.77 10.71
N ARG A 115 6.12 9.63 10.08
CA ARG A 115 4.76 9.21 9.75
C ARG A 115 3.93 8.84 10.99
N VAL A 116 4.55 8.20 11.98
CA VAL A 116 3.91 7.91 13.26
C VAL A 116 3.53 9.21 13.98
N ILE A 117 4.38 10.24 13.91
CA ILE A 117 4.09 11.56 14.47
C ILE A 117 2.91 12.21 13.73
N ASP A 118 2.93 12.22 12.40
CA ASP A 118 1.87 12.81 11.57
C ASP A 118 0.51 12.16 11.84
N MET A 119 0.49 10.83 11.96
CA MET A 119 -0.73 10.06 12.23
C MET A 119 -1.12 10.01 13.70
N GLY A 120 -0.21 10.36 14.61
CA GLY A 120 -0.39 10.24 16.05
C GLY A 120 -1.74 10.75 16.55
N PRO A 121 -2.15 12.00 16.23
CA PRO A 121 -3.43 12.54 16.69
C PRO A 121 -4.66 11.70 16.31
N GLU A 122 -4.68 11.13 15.10
CA GLU A 122 -5.80 10.31 14.62
C GLU A 122 -5.74 8.89 15.19
N LEU A 123 -4.54 8.30 15.25
CA LEU A 123 -4.32 6.97 15.84
C LEU A 123 -4.74 6.96 17.32
N LEU A 124 -4.38 7.98 18.09
CA LEU A 124 -4.71 8.09 19.51
C LEU A 124 -6.21 8.22 19.78
N LYS A 125 -7.02 8.68 18.81
CA LYS A 125 -8.48 8.78 18.91
C LYS A 125 -9.19 7.45 18.58
N SER A 126 -8.50 6.53 17.90
CA SER A 126 -9.09 5.27 17.45
C SER A 126 -9.55 4.38 18.62
N THR A 127 -10.58 3.56 18.39
CA THR A 127 -11.02 2.51 19.32
C THR A 127 -9.90 1.49 19.56
N GLU A 128 -9.21 1.11 18.49
CA GLU A 128 -8.11 0.13 18.52
C GLU A 128 -6.98 0.58 19.44
N TRP A 129 -6.61 1.86 19.43
CA TRP A 129 -5.61 2.39 20.37
C TRP A 129 -6.08 2.29 21.83
N ARG A 130 -7.34 2.61 22.11
CA ARG A 130 -7.89 2.51 23.47
C ARG A 130 -7.86 1.08 23.99
N GLU A 131 -8.17 0.11 23.13
CA GLU A 131 -8.09 -1.30 23.45
C GLU A 131 -6.66 -1.72 23.76
N ARG A 132 -5.71 -1.45 22.86
CA ARG A 132 -4.28 -1.76 23.07
C ARG A 132 -3.73 -1.11 24.34
N ARG A 133 -4.05 0.17 24.59
CA ARG A 133 -3.56 0.90 25.77
C ARG A 133 -4.14 0.40 27.08
N SER A 134 -5.34 -0.18 27.07
CA SER A 134 -5.91 -0.79 28.28
C SER A 134 -5.12 -2.02 28.72
N GLN A 135 -4.57 -2.78 27.77
CA GLN A 135 -3.74 -3.96 28.04
C GLN A 135 -2.34 -3.60 28.57
N ILE A 136 -1.75 -2.48 28.11
CA ILE A 136 -0.44 -2.00 28.59
C ILE A 136 -0.48 -1.60 30.06
N ARG A 137 -1.57 -0.96 30.51
CA ARG A 137 -1.70 -0.48 31.91
C ARG A 137 -1.89 -1.62 32.91
N LEU A 138 -2.19 -2.83 32.44
CA LEU A 138 -2.42 -4.01 33.27
C LEU A 138 -1.14 -4.85 33.51
N GLN A 139 0.02 -4.37 33.05
CA GLN A 139 1.35 -4.96 33.30
C GLN A 139 2.20 -4.03 34.16
#